data_AF-A0A804NKK1-F1
#
_entry.id   AF-A0A804NKK1-F1
#
_cell.length_a   1.000
_cell.length_b   1.000
_cell.length_c   1.000
_cell.angle_alpha   90.00
_cell.angle_beta   90.00
_cell.angle_gamma   90.00
#
_symmetry.space_group_name_H-M   'P 1'
#
loop_
_entity.id
_entity.type
_entity.pdbx_description
1 polymer ?
#
loop_
_entity_poly.entity_id
_entity_poly.type
_entity_poly.pdbx_seq_one_letter_code
_entity_poly.pdbx_strand_id
1 'polypeptide(L)'
;MAQVPVIVDGRFKLFERYPTDLFSRAKIESILDWHHSNLHFGAGTFVYYTALAPFLGFRPRPETTKHAEKSLMQSLARIESVWLKGDAKFLLGRSHPSIADLILVCSIMHLEVLDDDMRNRFLGGRKRILAWIDNVKKATSPHFEEAHVFLLEVKAQMQSKAAAAATAAKQGGSEASSELKFSSKL
;
A
#
# COMPACT_ATOMS: atom_id res chain seq x y z
N MET A 1 -13.20 29.44 22.80
CA MET A 1 -12.80 28.12 22.26
C MET A 1 -11.29 28.01 22.43
N ALA A 2 -10.82 27.11 23.29
CA ALA A 2 -9.39 26.95 23.52
C ALA A 2 -8.71 26.43 22.23
N GLN A 3 -7.61 27.07 21.83
CA GLN A 3 -6.74 26.55 20.78
C GLN A 3 -6.24 25.17 21.22
N VAL A 4 -6.59 24.14 20.45
CA VAL A 4 -6.04 22.79 20.60
C VAL A 4 -4.51 22.90 20.49
N PRO A 5 -3.74 22.31 21.42
CA PRO A 5 -2.29 22.49 21.46
C PRO A 5 -1.68 22.06 20.13
N VAL A 6 -0.92 23.00 19.57
CA VAL A 6 -0.21 22.85 18.32
C VAL A 6 0.97 21.91 18.54
N ILE A 7 1.04 20.82 17.78
CA ILE A 7 2.30 20.08 17.62
C ILE A 7 3.23 20.97 16.78
N VAL A 8 3.93 21.90 17.44
CA VAL A 8 5.05 22.65 16.86
C VAL A 8 6.32 21.86 17.15
N ASP A 9 6.55 20.79 16.41
CA ASP A 9 7.94 20.47 16.11
C ASP A 9 8.29 21.35 14.91
N GLY A 10 9.22 22.29 15.09
CA GLY A 10 9.57 23.34 14.11
C GLY A 10 10.06 22.81 12.74
N ARG A 11 10.08 21.50 12.54
CA ARG A 11 10.43 20.79 11.31
C ARG A 11 9.22 20.46 10.42
N PHE A 12 7.99 20.43 10.96
CA PHE A 12 6.78 20.11 10.19
C PHE A 12 5.70 21.19 10.38
N LYS A 13 5.45 21.98 9.33
CA LYS A 13 4.33 22.93 9.31
C LYS A 13 3.02 22.19 9.03
N LEU A 14 2.50 21.51 10.05
CA LEU A 14 1.23 20.74 9.99
C LEU A 14 0.06 21.58 9.42
N PHE A 15 0.01 22.87 9.73
CA PHE A 15 -1.04 23.79 9.30
C PHE A 15 -1.11 24.06 7.80
N GLU A 16 0.00 23.89 7.07
CA GLU A 16 -0.03 24.05 5.61
C GLU A 16 -0.77 22.87 4.95
N ARG A 17 -0.68 21.70 5.58
CA ARG A 17 -1.27 20.44 5.11
C ARG A 17 -2.70 20.22 5.63
N TYR A 18 -3.14 21.00 6.62
CA TYR A 18 -4.47 20.95 7.21
C TYR A 18 -5.14 22.34 7.23
N PRO A 19 -6.02 22.64 6.25
CA PRO A 19 -6.57 23.98 6.03
C PRO A 19 -7.29 24.59 7.25
N THR A 20 -7.24 25.92 7.36
CA THR A 20 -8.03 26.69 8.34
C THR A 20 -9.43 27.02 7.84
N ASP A 21 -9.60 27.21 6.53
CA ASP A 21 -10.90 27.39 5.90
C ASP A 21 -11.82 26.19 6.17
N LEU A 22 -13.04 26.50 6.64
CA LEU A 22 -14.02 25.50 7.09
C LEU A 22 -14.38 24.52 5.99
N PHE A 23 -14.64 25.01 4.77
CA PHE A 23 -15.08 24.15 3.66
C PHE A 23 -13.94 23.26 3.15
N SER A 24 -12.73 23.81 3.07
CA SER A 24 -11.53 23.06 2.68
C SER A 24 -11.20 21.98 3.71
N ARG A 25 -11.29 22.31 5.00
CA ARG A 25 -11.10 21.36 6.10
C ARG A 25 -12.17 20.26 6.07
N ALA A 26 -13.44 20.59 5.91
CA ALA A 26 -14.52 19.60 5.86
C ALA A 26 -14.34 18.59 4.72
N LYS A 27 -13.85 19.04 3.55
CA LYS A 27 -13.51 18.13 2.43
C LYS A 27 -12.35 17.19 2.78
N ILE A 28 -11.31 17.71 3.43
CA ILE A 28 -10.17 16.90 3.88
C ILE A 28 -10.66 15.84 4.88
N GLU A 29 -11.40 16.27 5.90
CA GLU A 29 -11.97 15.40 6.92
C GLU A 29 -12.87 14.31 6.32
N SER A 30 -13.67 14.63 5.30
CA SER A 30 -14.50 13.61 4.62
C SER A 30 -13.68 12.49 3.98
N ILE A 31 -12.46 12.79 3.51
CA ILE A 31 -11.54 11.80 2.96
C ILE A 31 -10.90 10.98 4.09
N LEU A 32 -10.54 11.65 5.19
CA LEU A 32 -9.97 11.02 6.38
C LEU A 32 -10.97 10.09 7.08
N ASP A 33 -12.24 10.45 7.17
CA ASP A 33 -13.27 9.55 7.70
C ASP A 33 -13.47 8.34 6.76
N TRP A 34 -13.61 8.61 5.47
CA TRP A 34 -13.85 7.57 4.47
C TRP A 34 -12.74 6.52 4.39
N HIS A 35 -11.45 6.91 4.50
CA HIS A 35 -10.36 5.99 4.16
C HIS A 35 -10.26 4.78 5.08
N HIS A 36 -10.61 4.91 6.37
CA HIS A 36 -10.46 3.83 7.36
C HIS A 36 -11.22 2.57 6.97
N SER A 37 -12.51 2.71 6.66
CA SER A 37 -13.41 1.59 6.33
C SER A 37 -13.34 1.15 4.86
N ASN A 38 -12.57 1.87 4.04
CA ASN A 38 -12.49 1.63 2.60
C ASN A 38 -11.05 1.30 2.21
N LEU A 39 -10.23 2.32 1.89
CA LEU A 39 -8.89 2.12 1.38
C LEU A 39 -7.96 1.41 2.37
N HIS A 40 -7.95 1.83 3.64
CA HIS A 40 -7.07 1.26 4.65
C HIS A 40 -7.44 -0.19 4.93
N PHE A 41 -8.74 -0.44 5.17
CA PHE A 41 -9.27 -1.81 5.28
C PHE A 41 -8.91 -2.65 4.05
N GLY A 42 -9.17 -2.16 2.84
CA GLY A 42 -8.94 -2.89 1.60
C GLY A 42 -7.47 -3.25 1.39
N ALA A 43 -6.57 -2.25 1.43
CA ALA A 43 -5.15 -2.47 1.20
C ALA A 43 -4.50 -3.30 2.32
N GLY A 44 -4.68 -2.89 3.58
CA GLY A 44 -4.07 -3.56 4.72
C GLY A 44 -4.54 -4.99 4.91
N THR A 45 -5.86 -5.23 4.82
CA THR A 45 -6.43 -6.57 5.00
C THR A 45 -6.04 -7.50 3.86
N PHE A 46 -6.05 -7.00 2.62
CA PHE A 46 -5.64 -7.80 1.47
C PHE A 46 -4.18 -8.21 1.59
N VAL A 47 -3.26 -7.27 1.84
CA VAL A 47 -1.82 -7.55 2.01
C VAL A 47 -1.57 -8.49 3.17
N TYR A 48 -2.26 -8.28 4.29
CA TYR A 48 -2.10 -9.13 5.45
C TYR A 48 -2.45 -10.58 5.13
N TYR A 49 -3.64 -10.87 4.59
CA TYR A 49 -4.06 -12.25 4.38
C TYR A 49 -3.43 -12.93 3.15
N THR A 50 -2.96 -12.17 2.17
CA THR A 50 -2.33 -12.73 0.96
C THR A 50 -0.83 -12.93 1.10
N ALA A 51 -0.15 -12.07 1.86
CA ALA A 51 1.31 -12.04 1.90
C ALA A 51 1.87 -12.21 3.33
N LEU A 52 1.49 -11.36 4.28
CA LEU A 52 2.10 -11.37 5.61
C LEU A 52 1.69 -12.58 6.46
N ALA A 53 0.40 -12.91 6.51
CA ALA A 53 -0.10 -14.04 7.30
C ALA A 53 0.52 -15.36 6.84
N PRO A 54 0.54 -15.72 5.53
CA PRO A 54 1.27 -16.89 5.06
C PRO A 54 2.76 -16.86 5.41
N PHE A 55 3.41 -15.70 5.26
CA PHE A 55 4.84 -15.54 5.59
C PHE A 55 5.15 -15.82 7.07
N LEU A 56 4.23 -15.42 7.97
CA LEU A 56 4.29 -15.64 9.41
C LEU A 56 3.75 -17.01 9.85
N GLY A 57 3.32 -17.88 8.92
CA GLY A 57 2.76 -19.20 9.23
C GLY A 57 1.31 -19.20 9.73
N PHE A 58 0.60 -18.08 9.60
CA PHE A 58 -0.81 -17.98 9.91
C PHE A 58 -1.69 -18.44 8.73
N ARG A 59 -2.91 -18.88 9.05
CA ARG A 59 -3.85 -19.34 8.03
C ARG A 59 -4.47 -18.15 7.27
N PRO A 60 -4.59 -18.24 5.93
CA PRO A 60 -5.30 -17.24 5.14
C PRO A 60 -6.80 -17.24 5.46
N ARG A 61 -7.48 -16.13 5.19
CA ARG A 61 -8.95 -16.00 5.30
C ARG A 61 -9.55 -15.65 3.94
N PRO A 62 -9.98 -16.64 3.13
CA PRO A 62 -10.38 -16.41 1.75
C PRO A 62 -11.53 -15.40 1.59
N GLU A 63 -12.59 -15.52 2.39
CA GLU A 63 -13.76 -14.63 2.28
C GLU A 63 -13.44 -13.19 2.67
N THR A 64 -12.67 -13.00 3.74
CA THR A 64 -12.16 -11.68 4.14
C THR A 64 -11.23 -11.09 3.07
N THR A 65 -10.40 -11.92 2.44
CA THR A 65 -9.47 -11.50 1.39
C THR A 65 -10.22 -11.01 0.15
N LYS A 66 -11.22 -11.77 -0.33
CA LYS A 66 -12.08 -11.37 -1.47
C LYS A 66 -12.82 -10.07 -1.19
N HIS A 67 -13.32 -9.88 0.03
CA HIS A 67 -13.99 -8.65 0.42
C HIS A 67 -13.03 -7.45 0.43
N ALA A 68 -11.84 -7.61 1.00
CA ALA A 68 -10.80 -6.59 1.03
C ALA A 68 -10.33 -6.21 -0.38
N GLU A 69 -10.14 -7.20 -1.25
CA GLU A 69 -9.79 -7.00 -2.65
C GLU A 69 -10.83 -6.14 -3.40
N LYS A 70 -12.12 -6.48 -3.26
CA LYS A 70 -13.21 -5.69 -3.84
C LYS A 70 -13.20 -4.26 -3.31
N SER A 71 -13.05 -4.09 -1.99
CA SER A 71 -12.99 -2.78 -1.34
C SER A 71 -11.80 -1.96 -1.85
N LEU A 72 -10.63 -2.57 -2.00
CA LEU A 72 -9.44 -1.93 -2.54
C LEU A 72 -9.64 -1.46 -3.99
N MET A 73 -10.17 -2.32 -4.87
CA MET A 73 -10.44 -1.96 -6.27
C MET A 73 -11.42 -0.79 -6.37
N GLN A 74 -12.49 -0.81 -5.56
CA GLN A 74 -13.48 0.27 -5.49
C GLN A 74 -12.89 1.56 -4.93
N SER A 75 -12.03 1.45 -3.91
CA SER A 75 -11.33 2.58 -3.30
C SER A 75 -10.41 3.28 -4.28
N LEU A 76 -9.59 2.53 -5.02
CA LEU A 76 -8.72 3.09 -6.06
C LEU A 76 -9.53 3.79 -7.16
N ALA A 77 -10.64 3.19 -7.60
CA ALA A 77 -11.53 3.81 -8.57
C ALA A 77 -12.18 5.10 -8.04
N ARG A 78 -12.56 5.14 -6.75
CA ARG A 78 -13.13 6.32 -6.11
C ARG A 78 -12.11 7.45 -5.97
N ILE A 79 -10.87 7.15 -5.58
CA ILE A 79 -9.80 8.15 -5.51
C ILE A 79 -9.62 8.82 -6.87
N GLU A 80 -9.51 8.02 -7.93
CA GLU A 80 -9.25 8.49 -9.29
C GLU A 80 -10.41 9.30 -9.88
N SER A 81 -11.66 8.92 -9.59
CA SER A 81 -12.86 9.57 -10.14
C SER A 81 -13.35 10.77 -9.32
N VAL A 82 -13.20 10.76 -8.00
CA VAL A 82 -13.82 11.76 -7.11
C VAL A 82 -12.82 12.81 -6.62
N TRP A 83 -11.63 12.39 -6.20
CA TRP A 83 -10.69 13.28 -5.50
C TRP A 83 -9.50 13.70 -6.34
N LEU A 84 -9.01 12.86 -7.25
CA LEU A 84 -8.04 13.27 -8.27
C LEU A 84 -8.80 13.97 -9.40
N LYS A 85 -8.92 15.29 -9.32
CA LYS A 85 -9.66 16.11 -10.29
C LYS A 85 -8.75 16.63 -11.39
N GLY A 86 -9.13 16.43 -12.65
CA GLY A 86 -8.36 16.90 -13.81
C GLY A 86 -6.90 16.46 -13.77
N ASP A 87 -6.00 17.37 -14.13
CA ASP A 87 -4.54 17.17 -14.14
C ASP A 87 -3.87 17.65 -12.84
N ALA A 88 -4.64 17.78 -11.75
CA ALA A 88 -4.10 18.25 -10.49
C ALA A 88 -3.08 17.28 -9.88
N LYS A 89 -2.05 17.85 -9.26
CA LYS A 89 -0.96 17.09 -8.64
C LYS A 89 -1.35 16.38 -7.34
N PHE A 90 -2.37 16.88 -6.65
CA PHE A 90 -2.82 16.41 -5.33
C PHE A 90 -4.35 16.33 -5.26
N LEU A 91 -4.86 15.65 -4.24
CA LEU A 91 -6.29 15.47 -4.00
C LEU A 91 -7.02 16.81 -3.93
N LEU A 92 -8.29 16.80 -4.33
CA LEU A 92 -9.19 17.94 -4.35
C LEU A 92 -8.75 19.09 -5.30
N GLY A 93 -7.80 18.84 -6.19
CA GLY A 93 -7.33 19.87 -7.12
C GLY A 93 -6.24 20.78 -6.56
N ARG A 94 -5.59 20.40 -5.44
CA ARG A 94 -4.66 21.27 -4.72
C ARG A 94 -3.29 21.37 -5.40
N SER A 95 -2.62 22.50 -5.20
CA SER A 95 -1.23 22.75 -5.64
C SER A 95 -0.16 22.17 -4.70
N HIS A 96 -0.53 21.94 -3.43
CA HIS A 96 0.33 21.37 -2.39
C HIS A 96 -0.37 20.17 -1.72
N PRO A 97 0.39 19.16 -1.25
CA PRO A 97 -0.19 17.99 -0.62
C PRO A 97 -0.85 18.35 0.71
N SER A 98 -1.89 17.62 1.03
CA SER A 98 -2.57 17.68 2.32
C SER A 98 -2.29 16.46 3.18
N ILE A 99 -2.80 16.44 4.41
CA ILE A 99 -2.74 15.25 5.26
C ILE A 99 -3.51 14.07 4.66
N ALA A 100 -4.60 14.32 3.92
CA ALA A 100 -5.32 13.27 3.20
C ALA A 100 -4.46 12.63 2.11
N ASP A 101 -3.66 13.43 1.39
CA ASP A 101 -2.75 12.89 0.38
C ASP A 101 -1.75 11.91 1.00
N LEU A 102 -1.12 12.32 2.10
CA LEU A 102 -0.14 11.50 2.81
C LEU A 102 -0.76 10.19 3.32
N ILE A 103 -1.90 10.27 4.02
CA ILE A 103 -2.53 9.09 4.63
C ILE A 103 -2.99 8.07 3.58
N LEU A 104 -3.62 8.55 2.49
CA LEU A 104 -4.09 7.64 1.45
C LEU A 104 -2.91 7.01 0.68
N VAL A 105 -1.86 7.78 0.39
CA VAL A 105 -0.65 7.23 -0.24
C VAL A 105 0.01 6.21 0.67
N CYS A 106 0.22 6.49 1.95
CA CYS A 106 0.78 5.51 2.90
C CYS A 106 -0.07 4.23 2.98
N SER A 107 -1.40 4.34 2.91
CA SER A 107 -2.28 3.16 2.86
C SER A 107 -2.07 2.33 1.58
N ILE A 108 -1.82 2.97 0.44
CA ILE A 108 -1.51 2.29 -0.82
C ILE A 108 -0.12 1.66 -0.79
N MET A 109 0.85 2.27 -0.09
CA MET A 109 2.21 1.74 0.02
C MET A 109 2.27 0.33 0.63
N HIS A 110 1.25 -0.09 1.39
CA HIS A 110 1.15 -1.49 1.85
C HIS A 110 1.20 -2.50 0.69
N LEU A 111 0.71 -2.12 -0.51
CA LEU A 111 0.75 -2.99 -1.69
C LEU A 111 2.17 -3.26 -2.19
N GLU A 112 3.16 -2.45 -1.81
CA GLU A 112 4.56 -2.70 -2.18
C GLU A 112 5.11 -3.98 -1.57
N VAL A 113 4.52 -4.47 -0.47
CA VAL A 113 4.90 -5.74 0.18
C VAL A 113 4.54 -6.96 -0.68
N LEU A 114 3.56 -6.82 -1.57
CA LEU A 114 3.17 -7.88 -2.51
C LEU A 114 4.29 -8.13 -3.53
N ASP A 115 4.23 -9.29 -4.18
CA ASP A 115 5.01 -9.50 -5.40
C ASP A 115 4.58 -8.50 -6.50
N ASP A 116 5.50 -8.25 -7.44
CA ASP A 116 5.33 -7.18 -8.41
C ASP A 116 4.13 -7.44 -9.36
N ASP A 117 3.82 -8.70 -9.68
CA ASP A 117 2.67 -9.04 -10.52
C ASP A 117 1.34 -8.73 -9.81
N MET A 118 1.22 -9.14 -8.54
CA MET A 118 0.05 -8.86 -7.72
C MET A 118 -0.11 -7.36 -7.44
N ARG A 119 0.98 -6.64 -7.16
CA ARG A 119 0.97 -5.18 -7.05
C ARG A 119 0.49 -4.52 -8.35
N ASN A 120 1.02 -4.96 -9.49
CA ASN A 120 0.69 -4.41 -10.80
C ASN A 120 -0.75 -4.67 -11.21
N ARG A 121 -1.39 -5.74 -10.73
CA ARG A 121 -2.82 -5.97 -10.91
C ARG A 121 -3.68 -4.82 -10.36
N PHE A 122 -3.26 -4.17 -9.28
CA PHE A 122 -3.98 -3.03 -8.70
C PHE A 122 -3.55 -1.68 -9.28
N LEU A 123 -2.24 -1.48 -9.45
CA LEU A 123 -1.67 -0.16 -9.77
C LEU A 123 -1.19 0.00 -11.21
N GLY A 124 -0.85 -1.07 -11.92
CA GLY A 124 -0.16 -1.03 -13.21
C GLY A 124 -0.93 -0.28 -14.31
N GLY A 125 -2.26 -0.38 -14.31
CA GLY A 125 -3.11 0.36 -15.25
C GLY A 125 -3.46 1.80 -14.82
N ARG A 126 -3.12 2.21 -13.59
CA ARG A 126 -3.65 3.44 -12.97
C ARG A 126 -2.63 4.58 -12.99
N LYS A 127 -2.30 5.05 -14.19
CA LYS A 127 -1.28 6.08 -14.42
C LYS A 127 -1.48 7.34 -13.57
N ARG A 128 -2.72 7.78 -13.36
CA ARG A 128 -3.03 8.98 -12.56
C ARG A 128 -2.72 8.77 -11.08
N ILE A 129 -3.05 7.58 -10.54
CA ILE A 129 -2.71 7.22 -9.16
C ILE A 129 -1.20 7.13 -8.99
N LEU A 130 -0.49 6.48 -9.92
CA LEU A 130 0.97 6.38 -9.87
C LEU A 130 1.65 7.76 -9.89
N ALA A 131 1.24 8.64 -10.81
CA ALA A 131 1.77 10.00 -10.88
C ALA A 131 1.47 10.82 -9.61
N TRP A 132 0.28 10.64 -9.02
CA TRP A 132 -0.08 11.27 -7.76
C TRP A 132 0.77 10.76 -6.58
N ILE A 133 0.98 9.44 -6.47
CA ILE A 133 1.88 8.85 -5.46
C ILE A 133 3.28 9.47 -5.58
N ASP A 134 3.83 9.54 -6.79
CA ASP A 134 5.15 10.13 -7.03
C ASP A 134 5.20 11.61 -6.64
N ASN A 135 4.14 12.39 -6.92
CA ASN A 135 4.06 13.78 -6.51
C ASN A 135 4.05 13.92 -4.98
N VAL A 136 3.31 13.07 -4.28
CA VAL A 136 3.26 13.06 -2.81
C VAL A 136 4.64 12.72 -2.25
N LYS A 137 5.25 11.63 -2.71
CA LYS A 137 6.61 11.22 -2.30
C LYS A 137 7.61 12.37 -2.42
N LYS A 138 7.69 12.99 -3.61
CA LYS A 138 8.57 14.14 -3.89
C LYS A 138 8.31 15.31 -2.95
N ALA A 139 7.04 15.63 -2.68
CA ALA A 139 6.67 16.74 -1.80
C ALA A 139 6.83 16.43 -0.30
N THR A 140 7.17 15.20 0.07
CA THR A 140 7.42 14.76 1.45
C THR A 140 8.81 14.17 1.67
N SER A 141 9.66 14.22 0.65
CA SER A 141 11.03 13.75 0.73
C SER A 141 11.87 14.67 1.64
N PRO A 142 12.82 14.13 2.43
CA PRO A 142 13.25 12.72 2.50
C PRO A 142 12.41 11.84 3.44
N HIS A 143 11.56 12.45 4.27
CA HIS A 143 10.89 11.76 5.37
C HIS A 143 9.93 10.65 4.92
N PHE A 144 9.38 10.78 3.72
CA PHE A 144 8.56 9.71 3.15
C PHE A 144 9.38 8.44 2.95
N GLU A 145 10.56 8.56 2.35
CA GLU A 145 11.45 7.43 2.12
C GLU A 145 11.92 6.83 3.46
N GLU A 146 12.35 7.68 4.40
CA GLU A 146 12.78 7.27 5.74
C GLU A 146 11.69 6.46 6.48
N ALA A 147 10.45 6.93 6.45
CA ALA A 147 9.33 6.27 7.13
C ALA A 147 8.95 4.91 6.51
N HIS A 148 9.31 4.65 5.25
CA HIS A 148 8.97 3.42 4.53
C HIS A 148 10.13 2.42 4.43
N VAL A 149 11.30 2.69 5.04
CA VAL A 149 12.46 1.78 5.03
C VAL A 149 12.07 0.38 5.53
N PHE A 150 11.41 0.30 6.69
CA PHE A 150 10.99 -0.98 7.27
C PHE A 150 10.07 -1.78 6.35
N LEU A 151 9.16 -1.10 5.63
CA LEU A 151 8.28 -1.75 4.67
C LEU A 151 9.07 -2.41 3.53
N LEU A 152 10.09 -1.72 3.02
CA LEU A 152 10.98 -2.23 1.97
C LEU A 152 11.85 -3.38 2.47
N GLU A 153 12.30 -3.33 3.73
CA GLU A 153 13.03 -4.44 4.37
C GLU A 153 12.17 -5.69 4.47
N VAL A 154 10.90 -5.56 4.90
CA VAL A 154 9.95 -6.68 4.93
C VAL A 154 9.75 -7.26 3.53
N LYS A 155 9.56 -6.42 2.51
CA LYS A 155 9.47 -6.87 1.10
C LYS A 155 10.68 -7.72 0.72
N ALA A 156 11.89 -7.21 0.98
CA ALA A 156 13.13 -7.89 0.62
C ALA A 156 13.29 -9.25 1.34
N GLN A 157 12.95 -9.32 2.62
CA GLN A 157 12.98 -10.57 3.39
C GLN A 157 12.00 -11.62 2.83
N MET A 158 10.78 -11.20 2.49
CA MET A 158 9.76 -12.08 1.91
C MET A 158 10.20 -12.64 0.55
N GLN A 159 10.77 -11.79 -0.31
CA GLN A 159 11.29 -12.19 -1.61
C GLN A 159 12.46 -13.18 -1.50
N SER A 160 13.41 -12.93 -0.57
CA SER A 160 14.54 -13.82 -0.33
C SER A 160 14.09 -15.22 0.12
N LYS A 161 13.15 -15.29 1.07
CA LYS A 161 12.61 -16.56 1.57
C LYS A 161 11.85 -17.33 0.48
N ALA A 162 11.08 -16.63 -0.35
CA ALA A 162 10.37 -17.23 -1.48
C ALA A 162 11.36 -17.81 -2.51
N ALA A 163 12.44 -17.10 -2.83
CA ALA A 163 13.49 -17.55 -3.74
C ALA A 163 14.25 -18.79 -3.20
N ALA A 164 14.54 -18.81 -1.90
CA ALA A 164 15.17 -19.97 -1.24
C ALA A 164 14.27 -21.21 -1.30
N ALA A 165 12.97 -21.06 -1.01
CA ALA A 165 12.00 -22.16 -1.10
C ALA A 165 11.86 -22.70 -2.53
N ALA A 166 11.81 -21.81 -3.54
CA ALA A 166 11.76 -22.22 -4.94
C ALA A 166 13.01 -22.99 -5.38
N THR A 167 14.19 -22.59 -4.89
CA THR A 167 15.45 -23.29 -5.16
C THR A 167 15.48 -24.69 -4.52
N ALA A 168 15.05 -24.80 -3.25
CA ALA A 168 14.97 -26.08 -2.55
C ALA A 168 13.97 -27.05 -3.22
N ALA A 169 12.82 -26.57 -3.67
CA ALA A 169 11.82 -27.38 -4.38
C ALA A 169 12.36 -27.93 -5.72
N LYS A 170 13.18 -27.16 -6.45
CA LYS A 170 13.83 -27.61 -7.69
C LYS A 170 14.89 -28.68 -7.44
N GLN A 171 15.63 -28.59 -6.33
CA GLN A 171 16.67 -29.56 -5.97
C GLN A 171 16.06 -30.89 -5.44
N GLY A 172 15.05 -30.82 -4.56
CA GLY A 172 14.37 -32.01 -4.04
C GLY A 172 13.54 -32.77 -5.09
N GLY A 173 13.00 -32.07 -6.10
CA GLY A 173 12.34 -32.71 -7.24
C GLY A 173 13.31 -33.46 -8.18
N SER A 174 14.59 -33.08 -8.19
CA SER A 174 15.63 -33.75 -8.98
C SER A 174 16.06 -35.08 -8.36
N GLU A 175 16.22 -35.14 -7.04
CA GLU A 175 16.62 -36.37 -6.33
C GLU A 175 15.52 -37.45 -6.37
N ALA A 176 14.25 -37.06 -6.17
CA ALA A 176 13.11 -37.98 -6.29
C ALA A 176 12.97 -38.58 -7.70
N SER A 177 13.32 -37.81 -8.75
CA SER A 177 13.31 -38.30 -10.13
C SER A 177 14.48 -39.26 -10.44
N SER A 178 15.60 -39.16 -9.71
CA SER A 178 16.71 -40.11 -9.84
C SER A 178 16.48 -41.43 -9.10
N GLU A 179 15.84 -41.42 -7.92
CA GLU A 179 15.54 -42.66 -7.20
C GLU A 179 14.46 -43.52 -7.89
N LEU A 180 13.43 -42.88 -8.45
CA LEU A 180 12.40 -43.57 -9.25
C LEU A 180 12.96 -44.25 -10.52
N LYS A 181 14.06 -43.75 -11.08
CA LYS A 181 14.74 -44.38 -12.24
C LYS A 181 15.67 -45.53 -11.86
N PHE A 182 16.13 -45.59 -10.61
CA PHE A 182 16.99 -46.67 -10.13
C PHE A 182 16.16 -47.89 -9.70
N SER A 183 15.00 -47.68 -9.07
CA SER A 183 14.09 -48.75 -8.65
C SER A 183 13.31 -49.42 -9.80
N SER A 184 13.27 -48.84 -11.00
CA SER A 184 12.59 -49.43 -12.17
C SER A 184 13.49 -50.35 -13.01
N LYS A 185 14.70 -50.67 -12.53
CA LYS A 185 15.69 -51.52 -13.23
C LYS A 185 16.07 -52.80 -12.47
N LEU A 186 15.33 -53.17 -11.43
CA LEU A 186 15.45 -54.44 -10.71
C LEU A 186 14.23 -55.32 -10.98
#